data_AF-A0A7Y7M8V8-F1
#
_entry.id   AF-A0A7Y7M8V8-F1
#
_cell.length_a   1.000
_cell.length_b   1.000
_cell.length_c   1.000
_cell.angle_alpha   90.00
_cell.angle_beta   90.00
_cell.angle_gamma   90.00
#
_symmetry.space_group_name_H-M   'P 1'
#
loop_
_entity.id
_entity.type
_entity.pdbx_description
1 polymer ?
#
loop_
_entity_poly.entity_id
_entity_poly.type
_entity_poly.pdbx_seq_one_letter_code
_entity_poly.pdbx_strand_id
1 'polypeptide(L)'
;MVRLAVLAALSCHGVASLQGTARAAEIVNPPLIYPPDTWQGRSSATIRVLDTLDSHVQVLTVPVGQDATYKALTIHVGACRDRPATLAPDAAAWVSVRDARQD
;
A
#
# COMPACT_ATOMS: atom_id res chain seq x y z
N MET A 1 18.22 -0.67 -83.82
CA MET A 1 18.12 0.81 -83.89
C MET A 1 17.53 1.27 -82.56
N VAL A 2 18.33 1.61 -81.54
CA VAL A 2 19.00 2.92 -81.34
C VAL A 2 17.93 4.00 -81.12
N ARG A 3 17.54 4.33 -79.88
CA ARG A 3 17.83 5.57 -79.10
C ARG A 3 16.56 5.88 -78.26
N LEU A 4 16.53 6.55 -77.11
CA LEU A 4 17.52 7.05 -76.15
C LEU A 4 16.74 7.48 -74.90
N ALA A 5 17.36 7.35 -73.74
CA ALA A 5 16.91 7.79 -72.42
C ALA A 5 16.52 9.27 -72.32
N VAL A 6 15.55 9.59 -71.47
CA VAL A 6 15.62 10.74 -70.56
C VAL A 6 15.03 10.33 -69.20
N LEU A 7 15.92 9.95 -68.28
CA LEU A 7 15.64 9.89 -66.85
C LEU A 7 15.63 11.33 -66.32
N ALA A 8 14.45 11.86 -65.99
CA ALA A 8 14.35 13.08 -65.20
C ALA A 8 14.73 12.73 -63.75
N ALA A 9 15.99 12.96 -63.41
CA ALA A 9 16.51 12.88 -62.06
C ALA A 9 15.90 14.00 -61.21
N LEU A 10 14.82 13.68 -60.49
CA LEU A 10 14.31 14.53 -59.42
C LEU A 10 15.10 14.17 -58.14
N SER A 11 16.26 14.80 -57.98
CA SER A 11 17.06 14.72 -56.75
C SER A 11 16.33 15.46 -55.62
N CYS A 12 15.46 14.73 -54.91
CA CYS A 12 14.92 15.14 -53.63
C CYS A 12 16.07 15.30 -52.64
N HIS A 13 16.30 16.54 -52.24
CA HIS A 13 17.31 16.89 -51.24
C HIS A 13 16.93 16.22 -49.91
N GLY A 14 17.94 15.64 -49.25
CA GLY A 14 17.77 14.87 -48.02
C GLY A 14 17.07 15.67 -46.93
N VAL A 15 15.86 15.23 -46.57
CA VAL A 15 15.18 15.67 -45.36
C VAL A 15 15.84 14.93 -44.19
N ALA A 16 16.77 15.59 -43.50
CA ALA A 16 17.26 15.13 -42.21
C ALA A 16 16.12 15.31 -41.19
N SER A 17 15.35 14.25 -40.96
CA SER A 17 14.33 14.21 -39.93
C SER A 17 15.01 14.22 -38.55
N LEU A 18 14.98 15.37 -37.88
CA LEU A 18 15.20 15.45 -36.44
C LEU A 18 14.06 14.70 -35.75
N GLN A 19 14.28 13.41 -35.47
CA GLN A 19 13.40 12.61 -34.64
C GLN A 19 13.59 13.03 -33.17
N GLY A 20 12.99 14.15 -32.79
CA GLY A 20 12.83 14.50 -31.39
C GLY A 20 11.84 13.53 -30.74
N THR A 21 12.30 12.71 -29.80
CA THR A 21 11.41 11.86 -28.99
C THR A 21 10.57 12.75 -28.07
N ALA A 22 9.34 13.06 -28.48
CA ALA A 22 8.38 13.74 -27.61
C ALA A 22 7.97 12.78 -26.49
N ARG A 23 8.22 13.16 -25.23
CA ARG A 23 7.64 12.47 -24.06
C ARG A 23 6.21 12.95 -23.90
N ALA A 24 5.26 12.02 -23.94
CA ALA A 24 3.88 12.31 -23.57
C ALA A 24 3.81 12.68 -22.08
N ALA A 25 2.94 13.62 -21.71
CA ALA A 25 2.67 13.90 -20.31
C ALA A 25 2.03 12.66 -19.66
N GLU A 26 2.64 12.18 -18.58
CA GLU A 26 2.05 11.12 -17.78
C GLU A 26 0.91 11.70 -16.95
N ILE A 27 -0.29 11.16 -17.12
CA ILE A 27 -1.43 11.50 -16.27
C ILE A 27 -1.18 10.84 -14.93
N VAL A 28 -0.80 11.64 -13.93
CA VAL A 28 -0.70 11.18 -12.54
C VAL A 28 -2.06 11.35 -11.88
N ASN A 29 -2.56 10.29 -11.25
CA ASN A 29 -3.80 10.38 -10.49
C ASN A 29 -3.63 11.42 -9.37
N PRO A 30 -4.64 12.30 -9.15
CA PRO A 30 -4.58 13.24 -8.05
C PRO A 30 -4.41 12.47 -6.72
N PRO A 31 -3.65 13.04 -5.76
CA PRO A 31 -3.45 12.39 -4.48
C PRO A 31 -4.79 12.21 -3.76
N LEU A 32 -4.96 11.08 -3.08
CA LEU A 32 -6.09 10.86 -2.20
C LEU A 32 -5.95 11.78 -0.98
N ILE A 33 -6.93 12.66 -0.78
CA ILE A 33 -7.00 13.55 0.39
C ILE A 33 -8.06 13.00 1.34
N TYR A 34 -7.67 12.75 2.58
CA TYR A 34 -8.56 12.25 3.63
C TYR A 34 -8.83 13.34 4.66
N PRO A 35 -10.08 13.50 5.12
CA PRO A 35 -10.38 14.29 6.30
C PRO A 35 -9.54 13.88 7.52
N PRO A 36 -9.16 14.82 8.40
CA PRO A 36 -8.25 14.55 9.53
C PRO A 36 -8.82 13.60 10.58
N ASP A 37 -10.12 13.33 10.56
CA ASP A 37 -10.85 12.40 11.44
C ASP A 37 -11.12 11.03 10.79
N THR A 38 -10.53 10.76 9.62
CA THR A 38 -10.72 9.50 8.89
C THR A 38 -10.09 8.31 9.60
N TRP A 39 -10.87 7.24 9.74
CA TRP A 39 -10.45 5.92 10.21
C TRP A 39 -10.75 4.83 9.18
N GLN A 40 -9.81 3.92 8.96
CA GLN A 40 -9.95 2.78 8.06
C GLN A 40 -10.02 1.47 8.86
N GLY A 41 -10.94 0.58 8.51
CA GLY A 41 -11.03 -0.73 9.12
C GLY A 41 -9.88 -1.64 8.69
N ARG A 42 -9.37 -2.44 9.63
CA ARG A 42 -8.36 -3.47 9.38
C ARG A 42 -8.90 -4.84 9.74
N SER A 43 -8.47 -5.86 8.98
CA SER A 43 -8.89 -7.25 9.19
C SER A 43 -8.10 -7.97 10.29
N SER A 44 -7.01 -7.37 10.77
CA SER A 44 -6.20 -7.93 11.85
C SER A 44 -5.65 -6.82 12.74
N ALA A 45 -5.45 -7.15 14.01
CA ALA A 45 -4.75 -6.32 14.98
C ALA A 45 -3.38 -6.93 15.28
N THR A 46 -2.35 -6.09 15.35
CA THR A 46 -1.04 -6.48 15.86
C THR A 46 -0.92 -6.00 17.30
N ILE A 47 -0.84 -6.94 18.25
CA ILE A 47 -0.85 -6.69 19.69
C ILE A 47 0.53 -7.04 20.24
N ARG A 48 1.12 -6.11 21.01
CA ARG A 48 2.36 -6.35 21.76
C ARG A 48 2.02 -6.67 23.20
N VAL A 49 2.26 -7.91 23.61
CA VAL A 49 2.05 -8.38 24.97
C VAL A 49 3.38 -8.30 25.70
N LEU A 50 3.43 -7.53 26.79
CA LEU A 50 4.56 -7.51 27.71
C LEU A 50 4.27 -8.48 28.85
N ASP A 51 5.12 -9.48 29.00
CA ASP A 51 5.21 -10.19 30.24
C ASP A 51 6.24 -9.51 31.14
N THR A 52 5.77 -9.10 32.32
CA THR A 52 6.53 -8.34 33.29
C THR A 52 7.38 -9.21 34.21
N LEU A 53 7.11 -10.52 34.27
CA LEU A 53 7.87 -11.49 35.07
C LEU A 53 9.20 -11.83 34.42
N ASP A 54 9.19 -12.00 33.10
CA ASP A 54 10.35 -12.32 32.28
C ASP A 54 10.84 -11.11 31.44
N SER A 55 10.17 -9.96 31.54
CA SER A 55 10.47 -8.74 30.77
C SER A 55 10.48 -8.98 29.26
N HIS A 56 9.68 -9.91 28.78
CA HIS A 56 9.64 -10.31 27.38
C HIS A 56 8.43 -9.70 26.67
N VAL A 57 8.65 -9.15 25.48
CA VAL A 57 7.57 -8.68 24.61
C VAL A 57 7.32 -9.68 23.50
N GLN A 58 6.10 -10.23 23.44
CA GLN A 58 5.63 -11.02 22.31
C GLN A 58 4.70 -10.20 21.42
N VAL A 59 4.82 -10.37 20.10
CA VAL A 59 3.91 -9.78 19.13
C VAL A 59 2.94 -10.85 18.65
N LEU A 60 1.64 -10.56 18.72
CA LEU A 60 0.56 -11.40 18.23
C LEU A 60 -0.14 -10.69 17.07
N THR A 61 -0.43 -11.41 16.00
CA THR A 61 -1.30 -10.93 14.92
C THR A 61 -2.60 -11.70 15.00
N VAL A 62 -3.68 -11.00 15.36
CA VAL A 62 -4.99 -11.61 15.61
C VAL A 62 -6.00 -11.07 14.59
N PRO A 63 -6.62 -11.93 13.78
CA PRO A 63 -7.71 -11.51 12.91
C PRO A 63 -8.89 -10.95 13.71
N VAL A 64 -9.59 -9.96 13.16
CA VAL A 64 -10.81 -9.43 13.78
C VAL A 64 -11.88 -10.53 13.84
N GLY A 65 -12.54 -10.65 14.99
CA GLY A 65 -13.52 -11.69 15.30
C GLY A 65 -12.89 -13.00 15.79
N GLN A 66 -11.56 -13.04 16.00
CA GLN A 66 -10.85 -14.24 16.46
C GLN A 66 -10.18 -14.03 17.82
N ASP A 67 -9.83 -15.15 18.43
CA ASP A 67 -9.08 -15.22 19.67
C ASP A 67 -7.62 -15.59 19.41
N ALA A 68 -6.74 -15.05 20.24
CA ALA A 68 -5.38 -15.53 20.42
C ALA A 68 -5.13 -15.86 21.87
N THR A 69 -4.37 -16.93 22.10
CA THR A 69 -3.96 -17.35 23.45
C THR A 69 -2.51 -16.95 23.70
N TYR A 70 -2.27 -16.34 24.85
CA TYR A 70 -0.93 -16.05 25.37
C TYR A 70 -0.83 -16.51 26.82
N LYS A 71 -0.09 -17.60 27.07
CA LYS A 71 0.00 -18.23 28.39
C LYS A 71 -1.41 -18.51 28.95
N ALA A 72 -1.82 -17.85 30.04
CA ALA A 72 -3.16 -17.99 30.64
C ALA A 72 -4.19 -16.96 30.12
N LEU A 73 -3.79 -16.04 29.24
CA LEU A 73 -4.65 -15.00 28.70
C LEU A 73 -5.28 -15.43 27.38
N THR A 74 -6.59 -15.25 27.28
CA THR A 74 -7.34 -15.32 26.02
C THR A 74 -7.67 -13.89 25.59
N ILE A 75 -7.21 -13.50 24.41
CA ILE A 75 -7.31 -12.15 23.86
C ILE A 75 -8.23 -12.21 22.64
N HIS A 76 -9.42 -11.63 22.75
CA HIS A 76 -10.37 -11.49 21.65
C HIS A 76 -10.24 -10.11 20.99
N VAL A 77 -10.18 -10.07 19.67
CA VAL A 77 -10.17 -8.80 18.90
C VAL A 77 -11.51 -8.61 18.21
N GLY A 78 -12.31 -7.65 18.68
CA GLY A 78 -13.65 -7.40 18.12
C GLY A 78 -13.67 -6.37 16.98
N ALA A 79 -12.74 -5.41 16.96
CA ALA A 79 -12.59 -4.44 15.87
C ALA A 79 -11.17 -3.87 15.84
N CYS A 80 -10.68 -3.50 14.66
CA CYS A 80 -9.41 -2.80 14.49
C CYS A 80 -9.55 -1.71 13.42
N ARG A 81 -9.01 -0.53 13.70
CA ARG A 81 -8.97 0.61 12.79
C ARG A 81 -7.63 1.32 12.88
N ASP A 82 -7.17 1.88 11.78
CA ASP A 82 -6.00 2.75 11.75
C ASP A 82 -6.25 4.00 10.89
N ARG A 83 -5.39 5.00 11.07
CA ARG A 83 -5.38 6.19 10.23
C ARG A 83 -4.76 5.87 8.87
N PRO A 84 -5.29 6.45 7.77
CA PRO A 84 -4.65 6.37 6.46
C PRO A 84 -3.18 6.80 6.51
N ALA A 85 -2.36 6.24 5.62
CA ALA A 85 -0.91 6.51 5.58
C ALA A 85 -0.53 7.99 5.31
N THR A 86 -1.48 8.81 4.86
CA THR A 86 -1.30 10.25 4.64
C THR A 86 -1.55 11.08 5.90
N LEU A 87 -2.08 10.49 6.97
CA LEU A 87 -2.29 11.14 8.27
C LEU A 87 -1.22 10.65 9.28
N ALA A 88 -1.15 11.30 10.44
CA ALA A 88 -0.31 10.84 11.54
C ALA A 88 -0.65 9.38 11.91
N PRO A 89 0.35 8.49 12.10
CA PRO A 89 0.09 7.09 12.44
C PRO A 89 -0.65 6.97 13.77
N ASP A 90 -1.77 6.27 13.75
CA ASP A 90 -2.61 6.00 14.92
C ASP A 90 -3.46 4.76 14.65
N ALA A 91 -3.76 4.01 15.70
CA ALA A 91 -4.55 2.78 15.63
C ALA A 91 -5.44 2.65 16.86
N ALA A 92 -6.65 2.17 16.63
CA ALA A 92 -7.63 1.88 17.66
C ALA A 92 -8.16 0.45 17.49
N ALA A 93 -8.23 -0.30 18.58
CA ALA A 93 -8.79 -1.64 18.57
C ALA A 93 -9.73 -1.82 19.76
N TRP A 94 -10.81 -2.57 19.55
CA TRP A 94 -11.62 -3.10 20.64
C TRP A 94 -11.13 -4.51 20.96
N VAL A 95 -10.63 -4.68 22.19
CA VAL A 95 -10.01 -5.92 22.67
C VAL A 95 -10.67 -6.32 23.99
N SER A 96 -11.00 -7.60 24.12
CA SER A 96 -11.40 -8.22 25.38
C SER A 96 -10.32 -9.20 25.81
N VAL A 97 -9.91 -9.14 27.07
CA VAL A 97 -8.89 -10.03 27.64
C VAL A 97 -9.51 -10.78 28.82
N ARG A 98 -9.34 -12.09 28.84
CA ARG A 98 -9.78 -12.99 29.92
C ARG A 98 -8.58 -13.75 30.45
N ASP A 99 -8.46 -13.88 31.77
CA ASP A 99 -7.43 -14.68 32.43
C ASP A 99 -8.06 -15.97 32.96
N ALA A 100 -7.62 -17.11 32.42
CA ALA A 100 -8.12 -18.43 32.81
C ALA A 100 -7.85 -18.78 34.29
N ARG A 101 -7.05 -17.99 35.02
CA ARG A 101 -6.81 -18.16 36.46
C ARG A 101 -7.80 -17.38 37.34
N GLN A 102 -8.55 -16.44 36.76
CA GLN A 102 -9.52 -15.60 37.48
C GLN A 102 -10.98 -16.05 37.26
N ASP A 103 -11.16 -17.09 36.44
CA ASP A 103 -12.44 -17.78 36.22
C ASP A 103 -12.65 -18.89 37.25
#